data_AF-A0A3L9HMB9-F1
#
_entry.id   AF-A0A3L9HMB9-F1
#
_cell.length_a   1.000
_cell.length_b   1.000
_cell.length_c   1.000
_cell.angle_alpha   90.00
_cell.angle_beta   90.00
_cell.angle_gamma   90.00
#
_symmetry.space_group_name_H-M   'P 1'
#
loop_
_entity.id
_entity.type
_entity.pdbx_description
1 polymer ?
#
loop_
_entity_poly.entity_id
_entity_poly.type
_entity_poly.pdbx_seq_one_letter_code
_entity_poly.pdbx_strand_id
1 'polypeptide(L)'
;GEVVLQTHHPEHPLLQTLLYKGYDAFAEQALAERRMMQLPPWTSHVIVRAEDHNNQHAPLFLQQLRNLILSSPLADDKLWVLGPVPALAPKRGGRWRWQILLQHPSRVRLQHIISGTLALINTIPDSRKVKWVLDVDPIEG
;
A
#
# COMPACT_ATOMS: atom_id res chain seq x y z
N GLY A 1 0.76 28.15 27.36
CA GLY A 1 1.63 27.01 26.99
C GLY A 1 2.33 27.36 25.70
N GLU A 2 3.57 26.92 25.53
CA GLU A 2 4.38 27.16 24.33
C GLU A 2 4.55 25.86 23.55
N VAL A 3 4.61 25.95 22.22
CA VAL A 3 4.88 24.83 21.33
C VAL A 3 6.09 25.19 20.48
N VAL A 4 7.15 24.37 20.54
CA VAL A 4 8.37 24.54 19.76
C VAL A 4 8.44 23.45 18.70
N LEU A 5 8.64 23.85 17.44
CA LEU A 5 8.85 22.94 16.32
C LEU A 5 10.32 22.94 15.90
N GLN A 6 10.94 21.77 15.84
CA GLN A 6 12.32 21.60 15.37
C GLN A 6 12.33 20.78 14.08
N THR A 7 12.80 21.39 13.00
CA THR A 7 12.95 20.75 11.68
C THR A 7 14.21 21.26 11.00
N HIS A 8 14.79 20.46 10.12
CA HIS A 8 15.90 20.89 9.26
C HIS A 8 15.42 21.71 8.06
N HIS A 9 14.11 21.71 7.79
CA HIS A 9 13.48 22.40 6.66
C HIS A 9 12.34 23.32 7.13
N PRO A 10 12.64 24.38 7.90
CA PRO A 10 11.62 25.32 8.35
C PRO A 10 10.90 25.99 7.16
N GLU A 11 11.57 26.16 6.04
CA GLU A 11 11.07 26.77 4.80
C GLU A 11 10.12 25.88 3.98
N HIS A 12 9.86 24.62 4.38
CA HIS A 12 9.06 23.70 3.59
C HIS A 12 7.64 24.26 3.32
N PRO A 13 7.15 24.30 2.05
CA PRO A 13 5.90 24.98 1.70
C PRO A 13 4.68 24.53 2.50
N LEU A 14 4.46 23.22 2.64
CA LEU A 14 3.34 22.71 3.44
C LEU A 14 3.46 23.08 4.93
N LEU A 15 4.69 23.15 5.45
CA LEU A 15 4.90 23.50 6.86
C LEU A 15 4.58 24.98 7.10
N GLN A 16 5.06 25.85 6.20
CA GLN A 16 4.75 27.28 6.22
C GLN A 16 3.24 27.53 6.11
N THR A 17 2.54 26.82 5.20
CA THR A 17 1.07 26.89 5.09
C THR A 17 0.41 26.48 6.40
N LEU A 18 0.83 25.38 7.02
CA LEU A 18 0.25 24.92 8.29
C LEU A 18 0.44 25.94 9.42
N LEU A 19 1.65 26.49 9.56
CA LEU A 19 2.00 27.41 10.65
C LEU A 19 1.32 28.78 10.50
N TYR A 20 1.22 29.32 9.29
CA TYR A 20 0.80 30.70 9.06
C TYR A 20 -0.60 30.84 8.46
N LYS A 21 -1.16 29.78 7.85
CA LYS A 21 -2.49 29.79 7.22
C LYS A 21 -3.48 28.80 7.84
N GLY A 22 -3.01 27.96 8.78
CA GLY A 22 -3.85 27.02 9.51
C GLY A 22 -4.13 25.71 8.78
N TYR A 23 -4.92 24.86 9.43
CA TYR A 23 -5.15 23.48 9.02
C TYR A 23 -5.87 23.35 7.67
N ASP A 24 -6.93 24.13 7.43
CA ASP A 24 -7.75 23.97 6.22
C ASP A 24 -6.96 24.29 4.95
N ALA A 25 -6.18 25.38 4.98
CA ALA A 25 -5.29 25.74 3.87
C ALA A 25 -4.22 24.67 3.61
N PHE A 26 -3.68 24.08 4.67
CA PHE A 26 -2.75 22.95 4.57
C PHE A 26 -3.43 21.71 3.96
N ALA A 27 -4.64 21.38 4.42
CA ALA A 27 -5.38 20.20 3.97
C ALA A 27 -5.73 20.30 2.48
N GLU A 28 -6.15 21.48 2.01
CA GLU A 28 -6.41 21.72 0.59
C GLU A 28 -5.15 21.51 -0.26
N GLN A 29 -4.02 22.08 0.15
CA GLN A 29 -2.75 21.91 -0.57
C GLN A 29 -2.28 20.45 -0.56
N ALA A 30 -2.33 19.78 0.59
CA ALA A 30 -1.92 18.38 0.73
C ALA A 30 -2.84 17.41 -0.05
N LEU A 31 -4.14 17.72 -0.16
CA LEU A 31 -5.07 16.95 -0.99
C LEU A 31 -4.79 17.15 -2.48
N ALA A 32 -4.45 18.36 -2.92
CA ALA A 32 -4.06 18.63 -4.30
C ALA A 32 -2.78 17.87 -4.68
N GLU A 33 -1.76 17.87 -3.82
CA GLU A 33 -0.52 17.10 -4.02
C GLU A 33 -0.80 15.59 -4.12
N ARG A 34 -1.62 15.04 -3.23
CA ARG A 34 -2.05 13.64 -3.28
C ARG A 34 -2.77 13.29 -4.59
N ARG A 35 -3.59 14.20 -5.12
CA ARG A 35 -4.31 14.00 -6.39
C ARG A 35 -3.33 13.87 -7.55
N MET A 36 -2.32 14.73 -7.59
CA MET A 36 -1.28 14.68 -8.63
C MET A 36 -0.49 13.37 -8.57
N MET A 37 -0.23 12.86 -7.37
CA MET A 37 0.48 11.60 -7.14
C MET A 37 -0.41 10.36 -7.23
N GLN A 38 -1.72 10.51 -7.50
CA GLN A 38 -2.70 9.41 -7.53
C GLN A 38 -2.73 8.61 -6.22
N LEU A 39 -2.62 9.29 -5.08
CA LEU A 39 -2.66 8.69 -3.74
C LEU A 39 -4.07 8.83 -3.12
N PRO A 40 -4.41 8.00 -2.11
CA PRO A 40 -5.64 8.17 -1.33
C PRO A 40 -5.78 9.61 -0.81
N PRO A 41 -6.99 10.20 -0.81
CA PRO A 41 -8.28 9.54 -1.07
C PRO A 41 -8.68 9.44 -2.55
N TRP A 42 -7.82 9.84 -3.49
CA TRP A 42 -8.14 9.88 -4.93
C TRP A 42 -8.05 8.51 -5.61
N THR A 43 -7.33 7.58 -5.00
CA THR A 43 -7.28 6.17 -5.38
C THR A 43 -7.53 5.29 -4.15
N SER A 44 -7.91 4.04 -4.38
CA SER A 44 -8.05 3.02 -3.34
C SER A 44 -6.82 2.14 -3.29
N HIS A 45 -6.37 1.83 -2.08
CA HIS A 45 -5.17 1.03 -1.83
C HIS A 45 -5.54 -0.26 -1.11
N VAL A 46 -4.86 -1.35 -1.47
CA VAL A 46 -4.87 -2.60 -0.70
C VAL A 46 -3.45 -3.10 -0.58
N ILE A 47 -3.02 -3.44 0.63
CA ILE A 47 -1.73 -4.07 0.87
C ILE A 47 -1.95 -5.55 1.15
N VAL A 48 -1.20 -6.41 0.47
CA VAL A 48 -1.07 -7.82 0.87
C VAL A 48 0.32 -8.00 1.47
N ARG A 49 0.36 -8.38 2.75
CA ARG A 49 1.61 -8.66 3.48
C ARG A 49 1.77 -10.16 3.61
N ALA A 50 2.97 -10.69 3.40
CA ALA A 50 3.31 -12.08 3.66
C ALA A 50 4.59 -12.16 4.49
N GLU A 51 4.63 -13.14 5.40
CA GLU A 51 5.79 -13.41 6.24
C GLU A 51 6.14 -14.90 6.29
N ASP A 52 7.44 -15.18 6.25
CA ASP A 52 8.03 -16.51 6.37
C ASP A 52 9.26 -16.50 7.31
N HIS A 53 9.87 -17.66 7.55
CA HIS A 53 11.07 -17.76 8.41
C HIS A 53 12.38 -17.74 7.62
N ASN A 54 12.35 -18.09 6.32
CA ASN A 54 13.54 -18.35 5.51
C ASN A 54 13.78 -17.31 4.39
N ASN A 55 12.95 -16.27 4.26
CA ASN A 55 13.06 -15.23 3.25
C ASN A 55 12.98 -15.75 1.80
N GLN A 56 12.16 -16.77 1.57
CA GLN A 56 12.04 -17.44 0.26
C GLN A 56 10.59 -17.57 -0.19
N HIS A 57 9.72 -18.13 0.65
CA HIS A 57 8.33 -18.39 0.30
C HIS A 57 7.48 -17.11 0.26
N ALA A 58 7.70 -16.16 1.17
CA ALA A 58 6.95 -14.91 1.22
C ALA A 58 7.07 -14.08 -0.08
N PRO A 59 8.28 -13.76 -0.60
CA PRO A 59 8.40 -13.02 -1.86
C PRO A 59 7.89 -13.83 -3.06
N LEU A 60 8.13 -15.15 -3.12
CA LEU A 60 7.65 -16.01 -4.21
C LEU A 60 6.12 -16.07 -4.26
N PHE A 61 5.47 -16.27 -3.11
CA PHE A 61 4.01 -16.23 -2.98
C PHE A 61 3.44 -14.90 -3.48
N LEU A 62 4.01 -13.78 -3.02
CA LEU A 62 3.53 -12.45 -3.42
C LEU A 62 3.76 -12.16 -4.91
N GLN A 63 4.84 -12.68 -5.49
CA GLN A 63 5.08 -12.57 -6.93
C GLN A 63 4.04 -13.38 -7.74
N GLN A 64 3.73 -14.60 -7.30
CA GLN A 64 2.68 -15.42 -7.92
C GLN A 64 1.30 -14.77 -7.78
N LEU A 65 1.00 -14.23 -6.60
CA LEU A 65 -0.25 -13.50 -6.34
C LEU A 65 -0.35 -12.25 -7.22
N ARG A 66 0.72 -11.47 -7.37
CA ARG A 66 0.79 -10.33 -8.28
C ARG A 66 0.45 -10.72 -9.71
N ASN A 67 1.05 -11.80 -10.22
CA ASN A 67 0.76 -12.29 -11.57
C ASN A 67 -0.70 -12.72 -11.72
N LEU A 68 -1.26 -13.40 -10.71
CA LEU A 68 -2.66 -13.82 -10.71
C LEU A 68 -3.61 -12.59 -10.70
N ILE A 69 -3.33 -11.57 -9.90
CA ILE A 69 -4.07 -10.30 -9.88
C ILE A 69 -4.04 -9.62 -11.26
N LEU A 70 -2.86 -9.51 -11.88
CA LEU A 70 -2.69 -8.89 -13.18
C LEU A 70 -3.37 -9.67 -14.31
N SER A 71 -3.57 -10.98 -14.14
CA SER A 71 -4.32 -11.83 -15.08
C SER A 71 -5.85 -11.76 -14.92
N SER A 72 -6.36 -11.02 -13.93
CA SER A 72 -7.79 -10.87 -13.71
C SER A 72 -8.49 -10.29 -14.95
N PRO A 73 -9.64 -10.83 -15.40
CA PRO A 73 -10.41 -10.26 -16.50
C PRO A 73 -10.87 -8.81 -16.25
N LEU A 74 -10.88 -8.39 -14.97
CA LEU A 74 -11.25 -7.05 -14.55
C LEU A 74 -10.05 -6.11 -14.43
N ALA A 75 -8.80 -6.59 -14.57
CA ALA A 75 -7.62 -5.74 -14.59
C ALA A 75 -7.65 -4.83 -15.83
N ASP A 76 -7.28 -3.56 -15.64
CA ASP A 76 -7.14 -2.57 -16.69
C ASP A 76 -5.85 -1.75 -16.49
N ASP A 77 -5.61 -0.77 -17.36
CA ASP A 77 -4.45 0.12 -17.33
C ASP A 77 -4.34 0.98 -16.06
N LYS A 78 -5.41 1.06 -15.28
CA LYS A 78 -5.47 1.83 -14.03
C LYS A 78 -5.13 0.99 -12.81
N LEU A 79 -5.03 -0.34 -12.95
CA LEU A 79 -4.60 -1.22 -11.88
C LEU A 79 -3.08 -1.21 -11.75
N TRP A 80 -2.59 -0.72 -10.62
CA TRP A 80 -1.17 -0.73 -10.31
C TRP A 80 -0.92 -1.78 -9.23
N VAL A 81 0.10 -2.62 -9.43
CA VAL A 81 0.56 -3.59 -8.42
C VAL A 81 2.06 -3.43 -8.23
N LEU A 82 2.43 -2.74 -7.16
CA LEU A 82 3.81 -2.45 -6.78
C LEU A 82 4.38 -3.57 -5.89
N GLY A 83 5.65 -3.88 -6.08
CA GLY A 83 6.36 -4.96 -5.39
C GLY A 83 6.38 -6.29 -6.14
N PRO A 84 6.71 -7.40 -5.47
CA PRO A 84 6.93 -7.51 -4.02
C PRO A 84 8.17 -6.75 -3.52
N VAL A 85 8.04 -6.09 -2.38
CA VAL A 85 9.14 -5.40 -1.67
C VAL A 85 9.19 -5.82 -0.20
N PRO A 86 10.36 -5.76 0.46
CA PRO A 86 10.42 -5.90 1.91
C PRO A 86 9.58 -4.81 2.60
N ALA A 87 8.94 -5.15 3.72
CA ALA A 87 8.25 -4.15 4.55
C ALA A 87 9.27 -3.21 5.23
N LEU A 88 8.84 -2.01 5.68
CA LEU A 88 9.69 -1.03 6.38
C LEU A 88 10.49 -1.63 7.56
N ALA A 89 9.93 -2.65 8.22
CA ALA A 89 10.64 -3.51 9.17
C ALA A 89 10.83 -4.91 8.54
N PRO A 90 11.93 -5.15 7.78
CA PRO A 90 12.07 -6.35 6.94
C PRO A 90 12.15 -7.66 7.71
N LYS A 91 12.65 -7.62 8.96
CA LYS A 91 12.75 -8.79 9.84
C LYS A 91 12.31 -8.45 11.26
N ARG A 92 11.28 -9.12 11.78
CA ARG A 92 10.79 -8.93 13.15
C ARG A 92 10.34 -10.26 13.74
N GLY A 93 10.77 -10.55 14.97
CA GLY A 93 10.39 -11.79 15.65
C GLY A 93 10.81 -13.06 14.89
N GLY A 94 11.97 -13.05 14.23
CA GLY A 94 12.47 -14.19 13.45
C GLY A 94 11.80 -14.40 12.10
N ARG A 95 10.85 -13.54 11.69
CA ARG A 95 10.15 -13.63 10.41
C ARG A 95 10.54 -12.50 9.47
N TRP A 96 10.65 -12.84 8.18
CA TRP A 96 10.89 -11.90 7.10
C TRP A 96 9.57 -11.43 6.52
N ARG A 97 9.42 -10.13 6.32
CA ARG A 97 8.16 -9.49 5.95
C ARG A 97 8.27 -8.83 4.59
N TRP A 98 7.34 -9.21 3.72
CA TRP A 98 7.22 -8.69 2.37
C TRP A 98 5.81 -8.20 2.13
N GLN A 99 5.65 -7.31 1.16
CA GLN A 99 4.35 -6.81 0.77
C GLN A 99 4.27 -6.48 -0.72
N ILE A 100 3.04 -6.51 -1.24
CA ILE A 100 2.65 -5.84 -2.49
C ILE A 100 1.60 -4.79 -2.16
N LEU A 101 1.60 -3.69 -2.92
CA LEU A 101 0.58 -2.65 -2.86
C LEU A 101 -0.21 -2.69 -4.17
N LEU A 102 -1.52 -2.83 -4.05
CA LEU A 102 -2.46 -2.67 -5.14
C LEU A 102 -3.08 -1.27 -5.06
N GLN A 103 -3.19 -0.60 -6.20
CA GLN A 103 -3.82 0.71 -6.32
C GLN A 103 -4.77 0.72 -7.52
N HIS A 104 -5.95 1.31 -7.35
CA HIS A 104 -6.87 1.57 -8.46
C HIS A 104 -7.78 2.78 -8.14
N PRO A 105 -8.17 3.61 -9.12
CA PRO A 105 -9.07 4.77 -8.89
C PRO A 105 -10.49 4.39 -8.46
N SER A 106 -10.96 3.20 -8.82
CA SER A 106 -12.26 2.65 -8.39
C SER A 106 -12.09 1.57 -7.32
N ARG A 107 -12.58 1.87 -6.12
CA ARG A 107 -12.67 0.93 -4.99
C ARG A 107 -13.40 -0.35 -5.33
N VAL A 108 -14.57 -0.23 -5.97
CA VAL A 108 -15.42 -1.37 -6.32
C VAL A 108 -14.73 -2.29 -7.30
N ARG A 109 -14.03 -1.73 -8.29
CA ARG A 109 -13.27 -2.52 -9.26
C ARG A 109 -12.10 -3.25 -8.59
N LEU A 110 -11.36 -2.57 -7.71
CA LEU A 110 -10.28 -3.19 -6.94
C LEU A 110 -10.81 -4.33 -6.06
N GLN A 111 -11.94 -4.12 -5.39
CA GLN A 111 -12.60 -5.14 -4.58
C GLN A 111 -13.00 -6.36 -5.42
N HIS A 112 -13.60 -6.18 -6.61
CA HIS A 112 -13.95 -7.30 -7.48
C HIS A 112 -12.72 -8.06 -8.00
N ILE A 113 -11.65 -7.35 -8.36
CA ILE A 113 -10.38 -7.97 -8.76
C ILE A 113 -9.87 -8.86 -7.62
N ILE A 114 -9.78 -8.33 -6.40
CA ILE A 114 -9.29 -9.05 -5.23
C ILE A 114 -10.19 -10.26 -4.91
N SER A 115 -11.51 -10.07 -4.86
CA SER A 115 -12.45 -11.16 -4.56
C SER A 115 -12.35 -12.31 -5.56
N GLY A 116 -12.22 -11.99 -6.86
CA GLY A 116 -12.01 -13.00 -7.91
C GLY A 116 -10.67 -13.73 -7.77
N THR A 117 -9.60 -12.99 -7.47
CA THR A 117 -8.27 -13.57 -7.20
C THR A 117 -8.29 -14.48 -5.96
N LEU A 118 -8.97 -14.07 -4.88
CA LEU A 118 -9.04 -14.85 -3.64
C LEU A 118 -9.76 -16.19 -3.81
N ALA A 119 -10.75 -16.28 -4.71
CA ALA A 119 -11.38 -17.55 -5.05
C ALA A 119 -10.39 -18.57 -5.65
N LEU A 120 -9.33 -18.07 -6.29
CA LEU A 120 -8.28 -18.87 -6.93
C LEU A 120 -7.02 -19.00 -6.08
N ILE A 121 -6.99 -18.51 -4.83
CA ILE A 121 -5.78 -18.45 -4.01
C ILE A 121 -5.16 -19.84 -3.77
N ASN A 122 -6.00 -20.88 -3.70
CA ASN A 122 -5.57 -22.26 -3.50
C ASN A 122 -4.77 -22.83 -4.69
N THR A 123 -4.78 -22.16 -5.85
CA THR A 123 -3.95 -22.54 -6.99
C THR A 123 -2.47 -22.19 -6.78
N ILE A 124 -2.15 -21.32 -5.81
CA ILE A 124 -0.79 -20.93 -5.44
C ILE A 124 -0.28 -21.87 -4.34
N PRO A 125 0.71 -22.76 -4.62
CA PRO A 125 1.14 -23.77 -3.64
C PRO A 125 1.72 -23.18 -2.36
N ASP A 126 2.43 -22.05 -2.48
CA ASP A 126 3.08 -21.39 -1.34
C ASP A 126 2.09 -20.60 -0.46
N SER A 127 0.82 -20.46 -0.85
CA SER A 127 -0.24 -19.80 -0.06
C SER A 127 -0.42 -20.40 1.35
N ARG A 128 -0.11 -21.70 1.51
CA ARG A 128 -0.18 -22.44 2.79
C ARG A 128 1.14 -22.47 3.55
N LYS A 129 2.25 -22.04 2.92
CA LYS A 129 3.60 -22.05 3.53
C LYS A 129 3.97 -20.72 4.17
N VAL A 130 3.21 -19.67 3.88
CA VAL A 130 3.43 -18.32 4.39
C VAL A 130 2.24 -17.90 5.24
N LYS A 131 2.50 -17.03 6.22
CA LYS A 131 1.42 -16.31 6.87
C LYS A 131 1.20 -15.02 6.10
N TRP A 132 0.01 -14.80 5.59
CA TRP A 132 -0.30 -13.58 4.84
C TRP A 132 -1.59 -12.94 5.34
N VAL A 133 -1.68 -11.62 5.15
CA VAL A 133 -2.81 -10.79 5.53
C VAL A 133 -3.10 -9.80 4.41
N LEU A 134 -4.38 -9.43 4.28
CA LEU A 134 -4.85 -8.43 3.33
C LEU A 134 -5.43 -7.26 4.11
N ASP A 135 -4.98 -6.05 3.78
CA ASP A 135 -5.32 -4.80 4.45
C ASP A 135 -5.96 -3.85 3.43
N VAL A 136 -7.25 -3.56 3.60
CA VAL A 136 -8.04 -2.71 2.70
C VAL A 136 -8.07 -1.30 3.24
N ASP A 137 -7.72 -0.32 2.40
CA ASP A 137 -7.52 1.08 2.80
C ASP A 137 -6.57 1.22 4.00
N PRO A 138 -5.31 0.74 3.86
CA PRO A 138 -4.36 0.77 4.96
C PRO A 138 -4.11 2.21 5.41
N ILE A 139 -4.18 2.42 6.73
CA ILE A 139 -3.84 3.70 7.37
C ILE A 139 -2.33 3.87 7.60
N GLU A 140 -1.58 2.77 7.54
CA GLU A 140 -0.13 2.73 7.74
C GLU A 140 0.54 1.86 6.66
N GLY A 141 1.53 2.45 5.99
CA GLY A 141 2.40 1.82 5.00
C GLY A 141 3.81 2.38 5.10
#